data_AF-A0A7H9B9T2-F1
#
_entry.id   AF-A0A7H9B9T2-F1
#
_cell.length_a   1.000
_cell.length_b   1.000
_cell.length_c   1.000
_cell.angle_alpha   90.00
_cell.angle_beta   90.00
_cell.angle_gamma   90.00
#
_symmetry.space_group_name_H-M   'P 1'
#
loop_
_entity.id
_entity.type
_entity.pdbx_description
1 polymer ?
#
loop_
_entity_poly.entity_id
_entity_poly.type
_entity_poly.pdbx_seq_one_letter_code
_entity_poly.pdbx_strand_id
1 'polypeptide(L)'
;MTAKETLRCSYWFNFLYIFVIQGIGSGVVGGGIEFAIAYGMYWNSEFPVMLWAFPNTLSGDCALSLFIQVGVTWALMEIFIGLDCFKSRSPVIPFSLPLPDKQKHRIVWYYFEIEHGISKEGENDVKAYLKRQFIRYPDRSLPYNIIYWLFWKFVVSMTAAIGFWTVVWPVTMGILAGIGRKVGSHDYMFHGWEPQVTKLIYAFVLGFLTSPSAIIVILIRDKWYMDYSAQRNSKSLYDEKIDMGNSEEQLPSNEQGSDSGPSSNSRKSHHMHLPPV
;
A
#
# COMPACT_ATOMS: atom_id res chain seq x y z
N MET A 1 28.79 -3.33 3.13
CA MET A 1 27.79 -3.31 2.03
C MET A 1 28.18 -4.38 1.02
N THR A 2 27.30 -5.33 0.72
CA THR A 2 27.54 -6.40 -0.25
C THR A 2 27.28 -5.92 -1.67
N ALA A 3 27.87 -6.55 -2.69
CA ALA A 3 27.64 -6.18 -4.09
C ALA A 3 26.15 -6.20 -4.50
N LYS A 4 25.34 -7.06 -3.86
CA LYS A 4 23.87 -7.11 -4.04
C LYS A 4 23.17 -5.87 -3.49
N GLU A 5 23.63 -5.32 -2.36
CA GLU A 5 23.09 -4.07 -1.80
C GLU A 5 23.45 -2.87 -2.67
N THR A 6 24.69 -2.80 -3.16
CA THR A 6 25.13 -1.73 -4.08
C THR A 6 24.30 -1.73 -5.37
N LEU A 7 23.96 -2.90 -5.92
CA LEU A 7 23.08 -3.01 -7.08
C LEU A 7 21.64 -2.52 -6.77
N ARG A 8 21.08 -2.92 -5.62
CA ARG A 8 19.72 -2.51 -5.20
C ARG A 8 19.58 -1.00 -4.97
N CYS A 9 20.66 -0.31 -4.62
CA CYS A 9 20.74 1.15 -4.51
C CYS A 9 21.16 1.85 -5.82
N SER A 10 21.35 1.14 -6.92
CA SER A 10 21.69 1.76 -8.21
C SER A 10 20.47 2.44 -8.83
N TYR A 11 20.62 3.70 -9.26
CA TYR A 11 19.60 4.45 -9.99
C TYR A 11 19.14 3.72 -11.26
N TRP A 12 20.07 3.11 -12.00
CA TRP A 12 19.77 2.34 -13.21
C TRP A 12 18.96 1.08 -12.92
N PHE A 13 19.30 0.35 -11.84
CA PHE A 13 18.54 -0.84 -11.43
C PHE A 13 17.13 -0.46 -10.98
N ASN A 14 16.99 0.60 -10.17
CA ASN A 14 15.69 1.15 -9.78
C ASN A 14 14.85 1.52 -11.02
N PHE A 15 15.41 2.27 -11.97
CA PHE A 15 14.71 2.69 -13.17
C PHE A 15 14.22 1.51 -14.02
N LEU A 16 15.10 0.54 -14.31
CA LEU A 16 14.74 -0.65 -15.09
C LEU A 16 13.68 -1.51 -14.38
N TYR A 17 13.80 -1.71 -13.06
CA TYR A 17 12.81 -2.47 -12.30
C TYR A 17 11.44 -1.78 -12.30
N ILE A 18 11.40 -0.48 -11.98
CA ILE A 18 10.15 0.26 -11.77
C ILE A 18 9.45 0.54 -13.10
N PHE A 19 10.14 1.11 -14.09
CA PHE A 19 9.51 1.57 -15.34
C PHE A 19 9.48 0.52 -16.45
N VAL A 20 10.55 -0.26 -16.61
CA VAL A 20 10.63 -1.25 -17.71
C VAL A 20 9.96 -2.56 -17.30
N ILE A 21 10.36 -3.18 -16.19
CA ILE A 21 9.78 -4.48 -15.79
C ILE A 21 8.33 -4.31 -15.34
N GLN A 22 8.07 -3.46 -14.35
CA GLN A 22 6.73 -3.32 -13.78
C GLN A 22 5.84 -2.37 -14.60
N GLY A 23 6.35 -1.20 -15.02
CA GLY A 23 5.58 -0.23 -15.82
C GLY A 23 5.12 -0.77 -17.17
N ILE A 24 6.04 -1.20 -18.04
CA ILE A 24 5.66 -1.77 -19.35
C ILE A 24 4.91 -3.10 -19.18
N GLY A 25 5.31 -3.96 -18.23
CA GLY A 25 4.59 -5.20 -17.93
C GLY A 25 3.13 -4.97 -17.56
N SER A 26 2.86 -4.03 -16.65
CA SER A 26 1.50 -3.60 -16.29
C SER A 26 0.76 -2.98 -17.48
N GLY A 27 1.43 -2.14 -18.27
CA GLY A 27 0.85 -1.54 -19.47
C GLY A 27 0.41 -2.58 -20.50
N VAL A 28 1.22 -3.59 -20.80
CA VAL A 28 0.86 -4.67 -21.74
C VAL A 28 -0.34 -5.47 -21.22
N VAL A 29 -0.36 -5.83 -19.94
CA VAL A 29 -1.47 -6.59 -19.33
C VAL A 29 -2.76 -5.78 -19.30
N GLY A 30 -2.72 -4.52 -18.82
CA GLY A 30 -3.88 -3.63 -18.79
C GLY A 30 -4.42 -3.32 -20.18
N GLY A 31 -3.53 -2.97 -21.11
CA GLY A 31 -3.85 -2.74 -22.52
C GLY A 31 -4.52 -3.96 -23.19
N GLY A 32 -4.00 -5.17 -22.95
CA GLY A 32 -4.59 -6.40 -23.48
C GLY A 32 -5.97 -6.73 -22.91
N ILE A 33 -6.17 -6.53 -21.59
CA ILE A 33 -7.47 -6.75 -20.93
C ILE A 33 -8.52 -5.75 -21.45
N GLU A 34 -8.19 -4.47 -21.49
CA GLU A 34 -9.14 -3.43 -21.91
C GLU A 34 -9.42 -3.46 -23.43
N PHE A 35 -8.46 -3.91 -24.25
CA PHE A 35 -8.71 -4.27 -25.64
C PHE A 35 -9.71 -5.42 -25.76
N ALA A 36 -9.57 -6.48 -24.97
CA ALA A 36 -10.48 -7.63 -25.02
C ALA A 36 -11.90 -7.27 -24.56
N ILE A 37 -12.04 -6.43 -23.53
CA ILE A 37 -13.33 -5.87 -23.09
C ILE A 37 -13.94 -5.01 -24.19
N ALA A 38 -13.18 -4.06 -24.74
CA ALA A 38 -13.65 -3.19 -25.82
C ALA A 38 -14.02 -3.96 -27.09
N TYR A 39 -13.29 -5.04 -27.42
CA TYR A 39 -13.63 -5.92 -28.53
C TYR A 39 -14.98 -6.61 -28.29
N GLY A 40 -15.19 -7.19 -27.10
CA GLY A 40 -16.47 -7.79 -26.72
C GLY A 40 -17.66 -6.82 -26.74
N MET A 41 -17.44 -5.56 -26.37
CA MET A 41 -18.48 -4.52 -26.32
C MET A 41 -18.80 -3.91 -27.69
N TYR A 42 -17.78 -3.63 -28.51
CA TYR A 42 -17.92 -2.76 -29.68
C TYR A 42 -17.86 -3.48 -31.03
N TRP A 43 -17.30 -4.69 -31.13
CA TRP A 43 -17.04 -5.35 -32.42
C TRP A 43 -18.31 -5.62 -33.25
N ASN A 44 -19.38 -6.08 -32.59
CA ASN A 44 -20.68 -6.37 -33.22
C ASN A 44 -21.82 -5.57 -32.56
N SER A 45 -21.55 -4.33 -32.12
CA SER A 45 -22.57 -3.52 -31.43
C SER A 45 -23.61 -2.96 -32.41
N GLU A 46 -24.88 -3.02 -32.05
CA GLU A 46 -25.99 -2.47 -32.85
C GLU A 46 -26.00 -0.93 -32.88
N PHE A 47 -25.37 -0.29 -31.89
CA PHE A 47 -25.32 1.17 -31.75
C PHE A 47 -23.92 1.72 -32.10
N PRO A 48 -23.82 2.89 -32.77
CA PRO A 48 -22.54 3.52 -33.05
C PRO A 48 -21.81 3.87 -31.76
N VAL A 49 -20.48 3.73 -31.75
CA VAL A 49 -19.63 4.15 -30.63
C VAL A 49 -19.41 5.65 -30.74
N MET A 50 -19.85 6.40 -29.73
CA MET A 50 -19.82 7.85 -29.67
C MET A 50 -18.85 8.30 -28.58
N LEU A 51 -18.25 9.49 -28.71
CA LEU A 51 -17.37 10.01 -27.68
C LEU A 51 -18.16 10.34 -26.42
N TRP A 52 -19.26 11.06 -26.58
CA TRP A 52 -20.06 11.57 -25.46
C TRP A 52 -21.41 10.87 -25.31
N ALA A 53 -22.16 10.68 -26.40
CA ALA A 53 -23.53 10.17 -26.33
C ALA A 53 -23.65 8.69 -25.91
N PHE A 54 -24.79 8.39 -25.29
CA PHE A 54 -25.25 7.03 -25.02
C PHE A 54 -25.86 6.38 -26.28
N PRO A 55 -25.95 5.03 -26.36
CA PRO A 55 -25.62 4.06 -25.30
C PRO A 55 -24.12 3.74 -25.21
N ASN A 56 -23.40 3.72 -26.33
CA ASN A 56 -21.99 3.34 -26.39
C ASN A 56 -21.06 4.55 -26.22
N THR A 57 -21.02 5.11 -25.00
CA THR A 57 -20.17 6.27 -24.67
C THR A 57 -18.73 5.84 -24.35
N LEU A 58 -17.79 6.21 -25.22
CA LEU A 58 -16.36 5.87 -25.08
C LEU A 58 -15.70 6.69 -23.94
N SER A 59 -16.15 7.93 -23.71
CA SER A 59 -15.63 8.78 -22.63
C SER A 59 -15.98 8.26 -21.24
N GLY A 60 -17.22 7.76 -21.07
CA GLY A 60 -17.69 7.13 -19.83
C GLY A 60 -17.00 5.80 -19.56
N ASP A 61 -16.83 4.96 -20.58
CA ASP A 61 -16.09 3.69 -20.48
C ASP A 61 -14.63 3.93 -20.08
N CYS A 62 -13.92 4.84 -20.75
CA CYS A 62 -12.56 5.22 -20.37
C CYS A 62 -12.47 5.79 -18.93
N ALA A 63 -13.45 6.58 -18.48
CA ALA A 63 -13.50 7.07 -17.11
C ALA A 63 -13.60 5.92 -16.10
N LEU A 64 -14.51 4.98 -16.32
CA LEU A 64 -14.72 3.83 -15.43
C LEU A 64 -13.51 2.90 -15.40
N SER A 65 -12.94 2.58 -16.57
CA SER A 65 -11.69 1.81 -16.69
C SER A 65 -10.56 2.41 -15.87
N LEU A 66 -10.39 3.74 -15.86
CA LEU A 66 -9.33 4.37 -15.08
C LEU A 66 -9.47 4.08 -13.59
N PHE A 67 -10.66 4.26 -13.00
CA PHE A 67 -10.85 4.00 -11.57
C PHE A 67 -10.66 2.51 -11.23
N ILE A 68 -11.21 1.60 -12.03
CA ILE A 68 -11.07 0.16 -11.82
C ILE A 68 -9.60 -0.26 -11.98
N GLN A 69 -8.94 0.13 -13.07
CA GLN A 69 -7.56 -0.25 -13.36
C GLN A 69 -6.59 0.31 -12.32
N VAL A 70 -6.74 1.56 -11.88
CA VAL A 70 -5.90 2.13 -10.80
C VAL A 70 -6.13 1.37 -9.50
N GLY A 71 -7.39 1.10 -9.12
CA GLY A 71 -7.73 0.34 -7.92
C GLY A 71 -7.09 -1.05 -7.90
N VAL A 72 -7.26 -1.82 -8.97
CA VAL A 72 -6.67 -3.16 -9.14
C VAL A 72 -5.14 -3.10 -9.16
N THR A 73 -4.56 -2.16 -9.90
CA THR A 73 -3.10 -2.00 -10.01
C THR A 73 -2.47 -1.73 -8.65
N TRP A 74 -3.04 -0.81 -7.85
CA TRP A 74 -2.53 -0.51 -6.52
C TRP A 74 -2.65 -1.70 -5.57
N ALA A 75 -3.77 -2.43 -5.60
CA ALA A 75 -3.94 -3.64 -4.79
C ALA A 75 -2.98 -4.78 -5.18
N LEU A 76 -2.68 -4.95 -6.48
CA LEU A 76 -1.73 -5.95 -6.96
C LEU A 76 -0.27 -5.56 -6.66
N MET A 77 0.12 -4.30 -6.90
CA MET A 77 1.45 -3.81 -6.58
C MET A 77 1.73 -3.93 -5.08
N GLU A 78 0.75 -3.60 -4.23
CA GLU A 78 0.83 -3.78 -2.79
C GLU A 78 1.24 -5.21 -2.39
N ILE A 79 0.67 -6.23 -3.04
CA ILE A 79 0.93 -7.65 -2.77
C ILE A 79 2.27 -8.09 -3.37
N PHE A 80 2.53 -7.80 -4.65
CA PHE A 80 3.74 -8.27 -5.34
C PHE A 80 5.00 -7.57 -4.85
N ILE A 81 4.98 -6.24 -4.81
CA ILE A 81 6.12 -5.42 -4.38
C ILE A 81 6.31 -5.55 -2.87
N GLY A 82 5.21 -5.65 -2.11
CA GLY A 82 5.28 -5.95 -0.69
C GLY A 82 5.96 -7.29 -0.40
N LEU A 83 5.64 -8.34 -1.18
CA LEU A 83 6.32 -9.62 -1.08
C LEU A 83 7.81 -9.56 -1.48
N ASP A 84 8.17 -8.72 -2.46
CA ASP A 84 9.57 -8.50 -2.84
C ASP A 84 10.34 -7.68 -1.79
N CYS A 85 9.73 -6.70 -1.12
CA CYS A 85 10.29 -6.04 0.06
C CYS A 85 10.50 -7.03 1.21
N PHE A 86 9.47 -7.84 1.51
CA PHE A 86 9.52 -8.88 2.53
C PHE A 86 10.62 -9.93 2.26
N LYS A 87 10.92 -10.22 0.99
CA LYS A 87 12.03 -11.10 0.59
C LYS A 87 13.38 -10.37 0.43
N SER A 88 13.43 -9.06 0.66
CA SER A 88 14.58 -8.17 0.39
C SER A 88 15.12 -8.25 -1.05
N ARG A 89 14.22 -8.46 -2.01
CA ARG A 89 14.47 -8.50 -3.46
C ARG A 89 14.13 -7.17 -4.14
N SER A 90 13.25 -6.37 -3.54
CA SER A 90 12.89 -5.03 -4.04
C SER A 90 14.11 -4.11 -4.19
N PRO A 91 14.09 -3.15 -5.14
CA PRO A 91 15.09 -2.08 -5.16
C PRO A 91 14.94 -1.18 -3.93
N VAL A 92 16.00 -0.47 -3.56
CA VAL A 92 15.99 0.48 -2.44
C VAL A 92 16.10 1.89 -2.98
N ILE A 93 15.28 2.81 -2.46
CA ILE A 93 15.29 4.22 -2.83
C ILE A 93 16.69 4.80 -2.56
N PRO A 94 17.39 5.31 -3.58
CA PRO A 94 18.80 5.69 -3.47
C PRO A 94 19.03 7.06 -2.81
N PHE A 95 17.97 7.80 -2.49
CA PHE A 95 18.02 9.12 -1.87
C PHE A 95 17.42 9.14 -0.46
N SER A 96 17.97 10.00 0.39
CA SER A 96 17.57 10.14 1.79
C SER A 96 16.27 10.94 1.92
N LEU A 97 15.15 10.25 2.10
CA LEU A 97 13.90 10.83 2.58
C LEU A 97 13.87 10.80 4.12
N PRO A 98 13.75 11.95 4.82
CA PRO A 98 13.53 11.97 6.25
C PRO A 98 12.12 11.45 6.58
N LEU A 99 11.95 10.83 7.76
CA LEU A 99 10.64 10.44 8.29
C LEU A 99 9.80 11.72 8.58
N PRO A 100 8.61 11.89 7.98
CA PRO A 100 7.76 13.04 8.29
C PRO A 100 7.28 13.02 9.74
N ASP A 101 7.26 14.17 10.40
CA ASP A 101 6.70 14.31 11.76
C ASP A 101 5.21 13.93 11.78
N LYS A 102 4.87 12.99 12.67
CA LYS A 102 3.52 12.44 12.86
C LYS A 102 2.50 13.51 13.29
N GLN A 103 2.89 14.47 14.12
CA GLN A 103 1.96 15.51 14.59
C GLN A 103 1.62 16.48 13.46
N LYS A 104 2.64 16.93 12.72
CA LYS A 104 2.51 17.90 11.63
C LYS A 104 1.93 17.31 10.34
N HIS A 105 2.21 16.04 10.03
CA HIS A 105 1.91 15.43 8.73
C HIS A 105 0.97 14.21 8.83
N ARG A 106 -0.07 14.29 9.68
CA ARG A 106 -1.04 13.20 9.91
C ARG A 106 -1.61 12.57 8.62
N ILE A 107 -1.95 13.39 7.62
CA ILE A 107 -2.51 12.91 6.34
C ILE A 107 -1.51 12.01 5.60
N VAL A 108 -0.22 12.37 5.60
CA VAL A 108 0.86 11.56 5.01
C VAL A 108 0.99 10.23 5.74
N TRP A 109 0.93 10.24 7.08
CA TRP A 109 0.98 9.04 7.91
C TRP A 109 -0.17 8.06 7.63
N TYR A 110 -1.38 8.57 7.45
CA TYR A 110 -2.53 7.74 7.07
C TYR A 110 -2.41 7.24 5.62
N TYR A 111 -2.15 8.13 4.66
CA TYR A 111 -2.10 7.77 3.24
C TYR A 111 -1.00 6.75 2.92
N PHE A 112 0.20 6.95 3.47
CA PHE A 112 1.32 6.00 3.32
C PHE A 112 1.23 4.83 4.31
N GLU A 113 0.25 4.76 5.22
CA GLU A 113 0.11 3.67 6.19
C GLU A 113 1.40 3.37 6.99
N ILE A 114 2.15 4.40 7.38
CA ILE A 114 3.53 4.26 7.88
C ILE A 114 3.62 3.29 9.07
N GLU A 115 2.61 3.24 9.93
CA GLU A 115 2.57 2.34 11.11
C GLU A 115 2.49 0.84 10.76
N HIS A 116 2.10 0.50 9.52
CA HIS A 116 1.76 -0.86 9.08
C HIS A 116 2.65 -1.33 7.91
N GLY A 117 3.92 -0.93 7.89
CA GLY A 117 4.88 -1.33 6.86
C GLY A 117 5.37 -2.80 6.95
N ILE A 118 6.30 -3.15 6.08
CA ILE A 118 6.61 -4.54 5.73
C ILE A 118 7.83 -5.04 6.53
N SER A 119 7.65 -5.29 7.83
CA SER A 119 8.73 -5.80 8.69
C SER A 119 9.17 -7.22 8.34
N LYS A 120 10.47 -7.48 8.49
CA LYS A 120 11.03 -8.83 8.60
C LYS A 120 11.14 -9.24 10.07
N GLU A 121 10.12 -9.92 10.59
CA GLU A 121 10.20 -10.63 11.87
C GLU A 121 10.48 -12.13 11.63
N GLY A 122 11.75 -12.45 11.41
CA GLY A 122 12.32 -13.82 11.45
C GLY A 122 11.95 -14.80 10.33
N GLU A 123 10.71 -14.79 9.84
CA GLU A 123 10.16 -15.83 8.95
C GLU A 123 10.14 -15.39 7.48
N ASN A 124 10.64 -16.23 6.56
CA ASN A 124 10.72 -15.91 5.13
C ASN A 124 9.56 -16.51 4.30
N ASP A 125 8.47 -16.96 4.92
CA ASP A 125 7.33 -17.58 4.22
C ASP A 125 6.39 -16.54 3.58
N VAL A 126 5.92 -16.84 2.37
CA VAL A 126 4.87 -16.11 1.66
C VAL A 126 3.57 -16.10 2.48
N LYS A 127 3.26 -17.20 3.19
CA LYS A 127 2.07 -17.25 4.05
C LYS A 127 2.17 -16.29 5.24
N ALA A 128 3.36 -16.13 5.83
CA ALA A 128 3.59 -15.18 6.92
C ALA A 128 3.37 -13.73 6.43
N TYR A 129 3.91 -13.39 5.25
CA TYR A 129 3.64 -12.10 4.61
C TYR A 129 2.14 -11.86 4.35
N LEU A 130 1.45 -12.80 3.69
CA LEU A 130 0.02 -12.64 3.39
C LEU A 130 -0.83 -12.56 4.67
N LYS A 131 -0.51 -13.36 5.69
CA LYS A 131 -1.16 -13.31 6.99
C LYS A 131 -0.99 -11.94 7.66
N ARG A 132 0.21 -11.36 7.66
CA ARG A 132 0.48 -10.01 8.19
C ARG A 132 -0.21 -8.92 7.37
N GLN A 133 -0.26 -9.08 6.04
CA GLN A 133 -0.90 -8.13 5.13
C GLN A 133 -2.42 -8.06 5.34
N PHE A 134 -3.07 -9.21 5.57
CA PHE A 134 -4.52 -9.31 5.77
C PHE A 134 -4.98 -9.31 7.23
N ILE A 135 -4.09 -9.41 8.23
CA ILE A 135 -4.42 -9.34 9.66
C ILE A 135 -3.68 -8.15 10.29
N ARG A 136 -4.37 -7.01 10.37
CA ARG A 136 -3.85 -5.77 10.96
C ARG A 136 -4.15 -5.64 12.45
N TYR A 137 -5.30 -6.16 12.89
CA TYR A 137 -5.77 -6.18 14.27
C TYR A 137 -5.93 -7.65 14.71
N PRO A 138 -4.96 -8.21 15.47
CA PRO A 138 -5.01 -9.62 15.89
C PRO A 138 -6.20 -9.91 16.82
N ASP A 139 -6.68 -8.91 17.55
CA ASP A 139 -7.82 -9.01 18.48
C ASP A 139 -9.19 -9.00 17.76
N ARG A 140 -9.21 -8.96 16.42
CA ARG A 140 -10.43 -8.89 15.59
C ARG A 140 -10.52 -10.05 14.62
N SER A 141 -11.74 -10.36 14.19
CA SER A 141 -12.00 -11.47 13.28
C SER A 141 -11.33 -11.26 11.90
N LEU A 142 -10.97 -12.36 11.25
CA LEU A 142 -10.40 -12.36 9.90
C LEU A 142 -11.22 -11.58 8.86
N PRO A 143 -12.57 -11.73 8.74
CA PRO A 143 -13.34 -10.94 7.77
C PRO A 143 -13.32 -9.44 8.06
N TYR A 144 -13.31 -9.01 9.34
CA TYR A 144 -13.16 -7.59 9.68
C TYR A 144 -11.84 -7.03 9.16
N ASN A 145 -10.74 -7.77 9.37
CA ASN A 145 -9.42 -7.35 8.91
C ASN A 145 -9.30 -7.29 7.38
N ILE A 146 -9.88 -8.25 6.65
CA ILE A 146 -9.92 -8.23 5.17
C ILE A 146 -10.76 -7.06 4.66
N ILE A 147 -11.95 -6.81 5.22
CA ILE A 147 -12.81 -5.68 4.83
C ILE A 147 -12.11 -4.35 5.13
N TYR A 148 -11.47 -4.22 6.29
CA TYR A 148 -10.69 -3.03 6.65
C TYR A 148 -9.52 -2.80 5.68
N TRP A 149 -8.77 -3.85 5.33
CA TRP A 149 -7.69 -3.77 4.35
C TRP A 149 -8.20 -3.35 2.97
N LEU A 150 -9.26 -4.01 2.47
CA LEU A 150 -9.89 -3.66 1.18
C LEU A 150 -10.39 -2.23 1.16
N PHE A 151 -11.10 -1.80 2.20
CA PHE A 151 -11.62 -0.43 2.33
C PHE A 151 -10.47 0.59 2.32
N TRP A 152 -9.40 0.35 3.06
CA TRP A 152 -8.29 1.30 3.12
C TRP A 152 -7.50 1.36 1.80
N LYS A 153 -7.24 0.20 1.16
CA LYS A 153 -6.62 0.16 -0.18
C LYS A 153 -7.51 0.79 -1.25
N PHE A 154 -8.83 0.67 -1.14
CA PHE A 154 -9.77 1.40 -1.97
C PHE A 154 -9.63 2.91 -1.78
N VAL A 155 -9.65 3.43 -0.54
CA VAL A 155 -9.48 4.88 -0.27
C VAL A 155 -8.15 5.44 -0.81
N VAL A 156 -7.03 4.74 -0.57
CA VAL A 156 -5.70 5.16 -1.05
C VAL A 156 -5.64 5.15 -2.58
N SER A 157 -6.12 4.08 -3.23
CA SER A 157 -6.09 3.95 -4.68
C SER A 157 -7.07 4.87 -5.40
N MET A 158 -8.27 5.13 -4.84
CA MET A 158 -9.20 6.12 -5.39
C MET A 158 -8.64 7.54 -5.31
N THR A 159 -7.93 7.88 -4.22
CA THR A 159 -7.26 9.18 -4.09
C THR A 159 -6.19 9.35 -5.17
N ALA A 160 -5.42 8.31 -5.47
CA ALA A 160 -4.49 8.30 -6.59
C ALA A 160 -5.20 8.35 -7.95
N ALA A 161 -6.30 7.60 -8.12
CA ALA A 161 -7.08 7.56 -9.35
C ALA A 161 -7.64 8.94 -9.72
N ILE A 162 -8.12 9.73 -8.75
CA ILE A 162 -8.53 11.13 -8.96
C ILE A 162 -7.36 11.94 -9.55
N GLY A 163 -6.15 11.80 -9.00
CA GLY A 163 -4.95 12.49 -9.50
C GLY A 163 -4.52 12.08 -10.91
N PHE A 164 -4.74 10.82 -11.31
CA PHE A 164 -4.53 10.40 -12.70
C PHE A 164 -5.68 10.84 -13.62
N TRP A 165 -6.92 10.80 -13.13
CA TRP A 165 -8.11 11.17 -13.90
C TRP A 165 -8.09 12.63 -14.33
N THR A 166 -7.68 13.56 -13.45
CA THR A 166 -7.59 15.00 -13.78
C THR A 166 -6.59 15.34 -14.88
N VAL A 167 -5.69 14.42 -15.25
CA VAL A 167 -4.68 14.62 -16.30
C VAL A 167 -4.91 13.69 -17.50
N VAL A 168 -4.95 12.37 -17.27
CA VAL A 168 -4.96 11.37 -18.34
C VAL A 168 -6.31 11.36 -19.08
N TRP A 169 -7.43 11.47 -18.36
CA TRP A 169 -8.76 11.46 -18.98
C TRP A 169 -9.00 12.68 -19.91
N PRO A 170 -8.83 13.95 -19.49
CA PRO A 170 -9.10 15.08 -20.37
C PRO A 170 -8.12 15.16 -21.56
N VAL A 171 -6.85 14.77 -21.39
CA VAL A 171 -5.90 14.66 -22.50
C VAL A 171 -6.37 13.61 -23.51
N THR A 172 -6.82 12.45 -23.04
CA THR A 172 -7.37 11.39 -23.90
C THR A 172 -8.63 11.88 -24.64
N MET A 173 -9.56 12.53 -23.96
CA MET A 173 -10.78 13.07 -24.59
C MET A 173 -10.46 14.15 -25.64
N GLY A 174 -9.45 15.00 -25.40
CA GLY A 174 -8.98 15.98 -26.38
C GLY A 174 -8.39 15.33 -27.63
N ILE A 175 -7.57 14.28 -27.47
CA ILE A 175 -7.03 13.48 -28.58
C ILE A 175 -8.16 12.80 -29.36
N LEU A 176 -9.12 12.18 -28.66
CA LEU A 176 -10.24 11.48 -29.28
C LEU A 176 -11.19 12.42 -30.02
N ALA A 177 -11.46 13.63 -29.51
CA ALA A 177 -12.20 14.66 -30.23
C ALA A 177 -11.46 15.15 -31.51
N GLY A 178 -10.13 15.02 -31.56
CA GLY A 178 -9.33 15.33 -32.75
C GLY A 178 -9.30 14.22 -33.80
N ILE A 179 -9.46 12.95 -33.41
CA ILE A 179 -9.41 11.77 -34.29
C ILE A 179 -10.82 11.34 -34.76
N GLY A 180 -11.81 11.43 -33.87
CA GLY A 180 -13.17 10.94 -34.12
C GLY A 180 -13.90 11.73 -35.20
N ARG A 181 -14.83 11.09 -35.90
CA ARG A 181 -15.59 11.72 -36.98
C ARG A 181 -16.70 12.57 -36.39
N LYS A 182 -16.64 13.89 -36.57
CA LYS A 182 -17.66 14.79 -36.01
C LYS A 182 -19.06 14.46 -36.53
N VAL A 183 -20.00 14.22 -35.61
CA VAL A 183 -21.43 13.98 -35.88
C VAL A 183 -22.26 15.04 -35.17
N GLY A 184 -23.08 15.77 -35.93
CA GLY A 184 -23.86 16.88 -35.40
C GLY A 184 -22.98 18.02 -34.87
N SER A 185 -23.45 18.71 -33.82
CA SER A 185 -22.78 19.91 -33.30
C SER A 185 -21.61 19.62 -32.35
N HIS A 186 -21.73 18.57 -31.51
CA HIS A 186 -20.90 18.41 -30.30
C HIS A 186 -20.33 17.01 -30.07
N ASP A 187 -20.57 16.03 -30.95
CA ASP A 187 -20.14 14.64 -30.72
C ASP A 187 -19.27 14.09 -31.86
N TYR A 188 -18.61 12.97 -31.58
CA TYR A 188 -17.65 12.32 -32.46
C TYR A 188 -17.90 10.81 -32.47
N MET A 189 -17.94 10.22 -33.65
CA MET A 189 -18.23 8.80 -33.86
C MET A 189 -16.97 8.04 -34.26
N PHE A 190 -16.86 6.80 -33.77
CA PHE A 190 -15.75 5.88 -34.01
C PHE A 190 -16.23 4.59 -34.66
N HIS A 191 -15.38 3.97 -35.48
CA HIS A 191 -15.72 2.78 -36.26
C HIS A 191 -14.60 1.73 -36.29
N GLY A 192 -14.99 0.48 -36.61
CA GLY A 192 -14.06 -0.63 -36.81
C GLY A 192 -13.27 -0.94 -35.55
N TRP A 193 -11.95 -0.73 -35.63
CA TRP A 193 -10.99 -0.99 -34.54
C TRP A 193 -10.63 0.25 -33.72
N GLU A 194 -11.14 1.44 -34.06
CA GLU A 194 -10.76 2.71 -33.40
C GLU A 194 -11.04 2.69 -31.88
N PRO A 195 -12.21 2.22 -31.37
CA PRO A 195 -12.46 2.12 -29.92
C PRO A 195 -11.54 1.12 -29.20
N GLN A 196 -11.27 -0.03 -29.80
CA GLN A 196 -10.49 -1.12 -29.20
C GLN A 196 -9.01 -0.72 -29.12
N VAL A 197 -8.44 -0.16 -30.19
CA VAL A 197 -7.08 0.38 -30.20
C VAL A 197 -6.94 1.55 -29.23
N THR A 198 -7.95 2.41 -29.12
CA THR A 198 -8.01 3.47 -28.10
C THR A 198 -7.91 2.90 -26.69
N LYS A 199 -8.76 1.92 -26.35
CA LYS A 199 -8.78 1.29 -25.02
C LYS A 199 -7.46 0.57 -24.71
N LEU A 200 -6.84 -0.08 -25.70
CA LEU A 200 -5.51 -0.68 -25.57
C LEU A 200 -4.45 0.36 -25.20
N ILE A 201 -4.35 1.45 -25.96
CA ILE A 201 -3.33 2.48 -25.75
C ILE A 201 -3.58 3.21 -24.42
N TYR A 202 -4.85 3.54 -24.14
CA TYR A 202 -5.26 4.21 -22.91
C TYR A 202 -4.88 3.40 -21.67
N ALA A 203 -5.26 2.12 -21.63
CA ALA A 203 -4.96 1.24 -20.53
C ALA A 203 -3.47 0.87 -20.45
N PHE A 204 -2.75 0.82 -21.58
CA PHE A 204 -1.28 0.71 -21.57
C PHE A 204 -0.62 1.91 -20.89
N VAL A 205 -0.99 3.13 -21.28
CA VAL A 205 -0.46 4.37 -20.69
C VAL A 205 -0.83 4.46 -19.20
N LEU A 206 -2.06 4.09 -18.82
CA LEU A 206 -2.46 4.02 -17.42
C LEU A 206 -1.63 3.00 -16.63
N GLY A 207 -1.44 1.77 -17.13
CA GLY A 207 -0.62 0.75 -16.45
C GLY A 207 0.83 1.20 -16.28
N PHE A 208 1.39 1.80 -17.33
CA PHE A 208 2.75 2.35 -17.35
C PHE A 208 2.96 3.52 -16.38
N LEU A 209 1.96 4.39 -16.18
CA LEU A 209 2.06 5.51 -15.23
C LEU A 209 1.75 5.09 -13.78
N THR A 210 0.71 4.28 -13.59
CA THR A 210 0.14 3.99 -12.27
C THR A 210 0.95 2.97 -11.48
N SER A 211 1.56 1.97 -12.15
CA SER A 211 2.40 0.97 -11.49
C SER A 211 3.67 1.58 -10.89
N PRO A 212 4.49 2.37 -11.60
CA PRO A 212 5.61 3.11 -11.02
C PRO A 212 5.23 3.96 -9.81
N SER A 213 4.12 4.70 -9.87
CA SER A 213 3.66 5.51 -8.74
C SER A 213 3.29 4.67 -7.52
N ALA A 214 2.56 3.56 -7.71
CA ALA A 214 2.24 2.63 -6.63
C ALA A 214 3.52 2.03 -6.01
N ILE A 215 4.48 1.59 -6.83
CA ILE A 215 5.77 1.06 -6.38
C ILE A 215 6.53 2.09 -5.55
N ILE A 216 6.65 3.33 -6.05
CA ILE A 216 7.34 4.41 -5.34
C ILE A 216 6.68 4.66 -3.98
N VAL A 217 5.35 4.70 -3.90
CA VAL A 217 4.62 4.87 -2.62
C VAL A 217 4.89 3.72 -1.66
N ILE A 218 4.89 2.46 -2.13
CA ILE A 218 5.20 1.27 -1.31
C ILE A 218 6.64 1.31 -0.80
N LEU A 219 7.62 1.66 -1.64
CA LEU A 219 9.03 1.76 -1.25
C LEU A 219 9.31 2.92 -0.28
N ILE A 220 8.63 4.06 -0.44
CA ILE A 220 8.71 5.20 0.49
C ILE A 220 8.13 4.79 1.85
N ARG A 221 6.95 4.16 1.87
CA ARG A 221 6.34 3.62 3.10
C ARG A 221 7.28 2.66 3.80
N ASP A 222 7.84 1.70 3.06
CA ASP A 222 8.70 0.66 3.63
C ASP A 222 9.93 1.26 4.32
N LYS A 223 10.59 2.22 3.66
CA LYS A 223 11.68 3.01 4.24
C LYS A 223 11.26 3.75 5.51
N TRP A 224 10.16 4.51 5.46
CA TRP A 224 9.68 5.27 6.62
C TRP A 224 9.24 4.36 7.78
N TYR A 225 8.68 3.19 7.50
CA TYR A 225 8.33 2.21 8.54
C TYR A 225 9.57 1.61 9.20
N MET A 226 10.65 1.35 8.45
CA MET A 226 11.91 0.90 9.04
C MET A 226 12.52 1.96 9.95
N ASP A 227 12.54 3.23 9.51
CA ASP A 227 13.02 4.37 10.30
C ASP A 227 12.15 4.58 11.57
N TYR A 228 10.81 4.46 11.46
CA TYR A 228 9.87 4.55 12.58
C TYR A 228 10.02 3.39 13.57
N SER A 229 10.13 2.15 13.08
CA SER A 229 10.32 0.94 13.89
C SER A 229 11.63 1.00 14.68
N ALA A 230 12.71 1.51 14.06
CA ALA A 230 13.98 1.71 14.73
C ALA A 230 13.88 2.74 15.88
N GLN A 231 13.22 3.87 15.65
CA GLN A 231 12.98 4.89 16.71
C GLN A 231 12.12 4.33 17.85
N ARG A 232 11.06 3.57 17.53
CA ARG A 232 10.19 2.94 18.52
C ARG A 232 10.94 1.94 19.39
N ASN A 233 11.71 1.04 18.79
CA ASN A 233 12.47 0.02 19.50
C ASN A 233 13.60 0.63 20.35
N SER A 234 14.24 1.70 19.85
CA SER A 234 15.21 2.44 20.66
C SER A 234 14.54 3.07 21.88
N LYS A 235 13.37 3.68 21.72
CA LYS A 235 12.65 4.29 22.84
C LYS A 235 12.25 3.27 23.90
N SER A 236 11.65 2.14 23.51
CA SER A 236 11.26 1.10 24.48
C SER A 236 12.45 0.57 25.28
N LEU A 237 13.62 0.44 24.65
CA LEU A 237 14.85 0.01 25.31
C LEU A 237 15.47 1.09 26.23
N TYR A 238 15.13 2.36 26.05
CA TYR A 238 15.46 3.43 27.00
C TYR A 238 14.49 3.44 28.18
N ASP A 239 13.19 3.34 27.91
CA ASP A 239 12.14 3.31 28.95
C ASP A 239 12.36 2.10 29.89
N GLU A 240 12.61 0.90 29.35
CA GLU A 240 12.93 -0.33 30.11
C GLU A 240 14.17 -0.20 31.02
N LYS A 241 15.20 0.53 30.57
CA LYS A 241 16.42 0.79 31.38
C LYS A 241 16.17 1.75 32.53
N ILE A 242 15.29 2.74 32.34
CA ILE A 242 14.90 3.68 33.39
C ILE A 242 14.12 2.94 34.49
N ASP A 243 13.19 2.07 34.10
CA ASP A 243 12.41 1.26 35.05
C ASP A 243 13.29 0.30 35.86
N MET A 244 14.30 -0.33 35.25
CA MET A 244 15.28 -1.16 35.98
C MET A 244 16.15 -0.32 36.94
N GLY A 245 16.68 0.82 36.51
CA GLY A 245 17.50 1.69 37.36
C GLY A 245 16.73 2.21 38.59
N ASN A 246 15.49 2.64 38.39
CA ASN A 246 14.59 3.06 39.48
C ASN A 246 14.23 1.89 40.43
N SER A 247 14.30 0.64 39.97
CA SER A 247 14.03 -0.55 40.78
C SER A 247 15.23 -0.96 41.64
N GLU A 248 16.45 -0.78 41.15
CA GLU A 248 17.69 -1.04 41.93
C GLU A 248 17.87 -0.02 43.06
N GLU A 249 17.48 1.24 42.85
CA GLU A 249 17.59 2.31 43.86
C GLU A 249 16.58 2.18 45.02
N GLN A 250 15.63 1.22 44.95
CA GLN A 250 14.62 0.94 45.98
C GLN A 250 14.90 -0.29 46.85
N LEU A 251 16.05 -0.97 46.69
CA LEU A 251 16.47 -2.05 47.58
C LEU A 251 17.03 -1.49 48.90
N PRO A 252 16.36 -1.69 50.07
CA PRO A 252 16.88 -1.20 51.33
C PRO A 252 18.11 -2.02 51.76
N SER A 253 19.24 -1.34 51.93
CA SER A 253 20.47 -1.90 52.50
C SER A 253 20.24 -2.32 53.96
N ASN A 254 19.95 -3.60 54.19
CA ASN A 254 19.60 -4.13 55.51
C ASN A 254 20.54 -5.27 55.93
N GLU A 255 21.78 -4.93 56.30
CA GLU A 255 22.71 -5.82 57.00
C GLU A 255 23.33 -5.13 58.22
N GLN A 256 22.93 -5.59 59.41
CA GLN A 256 23.51 -5.49 60.78
C GLN A 256 22.33 -5.55 61.77
N GLY A 257 22.23 -6.44 62.78
CA GLY A 257 23.01 -7.60 63.19
C GLY A 257 22.45 -8.17 64.51
N SER A 258 22.94 -9.33 64.96
CA SER A 258 22.80 -9.94 66.31
C SER A 258 21.41 -10.28 66.92
N ASP A 259 21.04 -11.57 66.82
CA ASP A 259 20.99 -12.57 67.92
C ASP A 259 19.84 -12.66 68.98
N SER A 260 19.45 -13.93 69.23
CA SER A 260 18.81 -14.55 70.42
C SER A 260 17.33 -14.30 70.81
N GLY A 261 16.59 -15.40 71.06
CA GLY A 261 15.40 -15.44 71.95
C GLY A 261 14.08 -16.01 71.36
N PRO A 262 13.50 -17.13 71.89
CA PRO A 262 12.25 -17.72 71.38
C PRO A 262 11.01 -17.48 72.28
N SER A 263 9.83 -17.21 71.70
CA SER A 263 8.55 -17.33 72.41
C SER A 263 7.30 -17.61 71.53
N SER A 264 6.68 -18.76 71.79
CA SER A 264 5.23 -19.09 71.79
C SER A 264 4.18 -18.36 70.90
N ASN A 265 3.41 -19.17 70.16
CA ASN A 265 1.95 -19.12 69.97
C ASN A 265 1.22 -17.77 69.74
N SER A 266 0.58 -17.62 68.56
CA SER A 266 -0.90 -17.67 68.49
C SER A 266 -1.48 -17.68 67.06
N ARG A 267 -2.07 -18.83 66.70
CA ARG A 267 -3.34 -19.01 65.97
C ARG A 267 -4.14 -17.73 65.62
N LYS A 268 -4.43 -17.51 64.33
CA LYS A 268 -5.79 -17.22 63.81
C LYS A 268 -5.89 -17.33 62.28
N SER A 269 -6.99 -17.93 61.82
CA SER A 269 -7.45 -18.02 60.43
C SER A 269 -8.26 -16.77 60.05
N HIS A 270 -8.29 -16.40 58.75
CA HIS A 270 -9.50 -16.55 57.89
C HIS A 270 -9.46 -15.79 56.54
N HIS A 271 -10.21 -16.35 55.58
CA HIS A 271 -10.91 -15.70 54.46
C HIS A 271 -10.16 -14.91 53.37
N MET A 272 -9.76 -15.67 52.34
CA MET A 272 -10.29 -15.56 50.97
C MET A 272 -11.43 -14.53 50.75
N HIS A 273 -11.24 -13.58 49.83
CA HIS A 273 -12.32 -12.95 49.07
C HIS A 273 -11.86 -12.45 47.67
N LEU A 274 -12.61 -12.88 46.65
CA LEU A 274 -12.72 -12.34 45.28
C LEU A 274 -14.20 -11.94 45.07
N PRO A 275 -14.61 -11.38 43.91
CA PRO A 275 -13.94 -10.38 43.07
C PRO A 275 -14.66 -9.00 43.23
N PRO A 276 -15.65 -8.50 42.44
CA PRO A 276 -16.19 -8.83 41.11
C PRO A 276 -16.26 -7.68 40.05
N VAL A 277 -16.34 -8.06 38.77
CA VAL A 277 -16.72 -7.33 37.52
C VAL A 277 -15.88 -6.10 37.11
#